data_AF-A0A6A7KF16-F1
#
_entry.id   AF-A0A6A7KF16-F1
#
_cell.length_a   1.000
_cell.length_b   1.000
_cell.length_c   1.000
_cell.angle_alpha   90.00
_cell.angle_beta   90.00
_cell.angle_gamma   90.00
#
_symmetry.space_group_name_H-M   'P 1'
#
loop_
_entity.id
_entity.type
_entity.pdbx_description
1 polymer ?
#
loop_
_entity_poly.entity_id
_entity_poly.type
_entity_poly.pdbx_seq_one_letter_code
_entity_poly.pdbx_strand_id
1 'polypeptide(L)'
;MIIYEPIMLAMPLAEKIKDQILQEKKLPDGETIRKILASLGLEEMCLGKGLALFRSKYVLALVIPSARYITVDIISSSGDLSDALELMVYHDRTLNAYVVEIVPANELEFEGNIGIEPVIIDAESFELKSTPVLGHFEKDKDDIVLVISGKTYDAWKESGKLEVCPICGAEELVWQKDIAYCNSCGFGIKVVKK
;
A
#
# COMPACT_ATOMS: atom_id res chain seq x y z
N MET A 1 -3.48 -14.07 -1.41
CA MET A 1 -3.02 -12.95 -0.56
C MET A 1 -3.52 -13.15 0.85
N ILE A 2 -2.69 -12.85 1.85
CA ILE A 2 -3.06 -12.83 3.26
C ILE A 2 -3.21 -11.38 3.73
N ILE A 3 -4.07 -11.16 4.73
CA ILE A 3 -4.27 -9.85 5.36
C ILE A 3 -4.37 -10.08 6.87
N TYR A 4 -3.25 -9.98 7.57
CA TYR A 4 -3.20 -10.11 9.03
C TYR A 4 -2.99 -8.76 9.73
N GLU A 5 -2.31 -7.83 9.06
CA GLU A 5 -1.98 -6.51 9.59
C GLU A 5 -2.38 -5.41 8.60
N PRO A 6 -2.58 -4.16 9.05
CA PRO A 6 -2.96 -3.03 8.19
C PRO A 6 -2.08 -2.86 6.94
N ILE A 7 -0.76 -3.01 7.09
CA ILE A 7 0.19 -2.89 5.97
C ILE A 7 -0.08 -3.90 4.85
N MET A 8 -0.56 -5.09 5.22
CA MET A 8 -0.86 -6.17 4.27
C MET A 8 -2.08 -5.88 3.41
N LEU A 9 -2.92 -4.91 3.81
CA LEU A 9 -3.98 -4.36 2.98
C LEU A 9 -3.53 -3.08 2.26
N ALA A 10 -2.81 -2.19 2.95
CA ALA A 10 -2.46 -0.88 2.43
C ALA A 10 -1.63 -0.96 1.14
N MET A 11 -0.58 -1.78 1.11
CA MET A 11 0.29 -1.90 -0.06
C MET A 11 -0.42 -2.43 -1.33
N PRO A 12 -1.17 -3.56 -1.28
CA PRO A 12 -1.90 -4.03 -2.47
C PRO A 12 -3.04 -3.09 -2.87
N LEU A 13 -3.65 -2.37 -1.91
CA LEU A 13 -4.64 -1.33 -2.21
C LEU A 13 -3.99 -0.17 -2.99
N ALA A 14 -2.85 0.34 -2.52
CA ALA A 14 -2.09 1.37 -3.22
C ALA A 14 -1.65 0.91 -4.62
N GLU A 15 -1.24 -0.35 -4.78
CA GLU A 15 -0.87 -0.91 -6.08
C GLU A 15 -2.04 -0.90 -7.06
N LYS A 16 -3.21 -1.36 -6.62
CA LYS A 16 -4.43 -1.38 -7.44
C LYS A 16 -4.91 0.02 -7.81
N ILE A 17 -4.81 0.97 -6.88
CA ILE A 17 -5.16 2.38 -7.14
C ILE A 17 -4.21 3.00 -8.15
N LYS A 18 -2.89 2.83 -7.97
CA LYS A 18 -1.87 3.26 -8.94
C LYS A 18 -2.18 2.70 -10.33
N ASP A 19 -2.42 1.40 -10.44
CA ASP A 19 -2.71 0.76 -11.73
C ASP A 19 -3.99 1.32 -12.36
N GLN A 20 -5.03 1.57 -11.56
CA GLN A 20 -6.26 2.19 -12.04
C GLN A 20 -6.03 3.62 -12.54
N ILE A 21 -5.28 4.45 -11.83
CA ILE A 21 -4.97 5.83 -12.26
C ILE A 21 -4.21 5.82 -13.58
N LEU A 22 -3.20 4.94 -13.72
CA LEU A 22 -2.41 4.81 -14.94
C LEU A 22 -3.25 4.32 -16.13
N GLN A 23 -4.21 3.43 -15.90
CA GLN A 23 -5.06 2.85 -16.95
C GLN A 23 -6.20 3.79 -17.36
N GLU A 24 -6.91 4.37 -16.40
CA GLU A 24 -8.12 5.16 -16.64
C GLU A 24 -7.85 6.66 -16.77
N LYS A 25 -6.63 7.10 -16.45
CA LYS A 25 -6.19 8.50 -16.52
C LYS A 25 -7.04 9.46 -15.70
N LYS A 26 -7.50 9.01 -14.53
CA LYS A 26 -8.30 9.80 -13.57
C LYS A 26 -8.12 9.24 -12.17
N LEU A 27 -8.40 10.08 -11.16
CA LEU A 27 -8.52 9.62 -9.78
C LEU A 27 -9.70 8.63 -9.63
N PRO A 28 -9.55 7.59 -8.80
CA PRO A 28 -10.67 6.73 -8.45
C PRO A 28 -11.73 7.52 -7.67
N ASP A 29 -13.00 7.15 -7.85
CA ASP A 29 -14.08 7.58 -6.97
C ASP A 29 -14.29 6.58 -5.82
N GLY A 30 -15.16 6.93 -4.86
CA GLY A 30 -15.45 6.06 -3.72
C GLY A 30 -15.97 4.68 -4.12
N GLU A 31 -16.75 4.59 -5.20
CA GLU A 31 -17.25 3.31 -5.73
C GLU A 31 -16.11 2.44 -6.29
N THR A 32 -15.14 3.04 -6.96
CA THR A 32 -13.95 2.37 -7.46
C THR A 32 -13.12 1.81 -6.32
N ILE A 33 -12.88 2.59 -5.26
CA ILE A 33 -12.17 2.12 -4.06
C ILE A 33 -12.90 0.96 -3.39
N ARG A 34 -14.23 1.05 -3.26
CA ARG A 34 -15.07 -0.05 -2.73
C ARG A 34 -14.91 -1.35 -3.52
N LYS A 35 -14.92 -1.26 -4.85
CA LYS A 35 -14.70 -2.44 -5.73
C LYS A 35 -13.30 -3.02 -5.56
N ILE A 36 -12.28 -2.17 -5.43
CA ILE A 36 -10.91 -2.63 -5.19
C ILE A 36 -10.84 -3.37 -3.84
N LEU A 37 -11.37 -2.81 -2.76
CA LEU A 37 -11.41 -3.45 -1.43
C LEU A 37 -12.13 -4.81 -1.46
N ALA A 38 -13.27 -4.89 -2.14
CA ALA A 38 -13.98 -6.15 -2.33
C ALA A 38 -13.13 -7.17 -3.10
N SER A 39 -12.42 -6.74 -4.14
CA SER A 39 -11.51 -7.61 -4.92
C SER A 39 -10.29 -8.09 -4.13
N LEU A 40 -9.90 -7.36 -3.08
CA LEU A 40 -8.85 -7.74 -2.14
C LEU A 40 -9.36 -8.69 -1.04
N GLY A 41 -10.65 -9.02 -1.03
CA GLY A 41 -11.24 -10.01 -0.12
C GLY A 41 -11.82 -9.41 1.16
N LEU A 42 -12.09 -8.11 1.20
CA LEU A 42 -12.86 -7.52 2.30
C LEU A 42 -14.37 -7.57 2.02
N GLU A 43 -15.14 -7.77 3.08
CA GLU A 43 -16.60 -7.73 3.05
C GLU A 43 -17.09 -6.32 3.39
N GLU A 44 -18.04 -5.79 2.62
CA GLU A 44 -18.69 -4.51 2.93
C GLU A 44 -19.68 -4.71 4.09
N MET A 45 -19.45 -4.02 5.19
CA MET A 45 -20.25 -4.14 6.42
C MET A 45 -21.31 -3.05 6.53
N CYS A 46 -20.98 -1.84 6.07
CA CYS A 46 -21.86 -0.68 6.18
C CYS A 46 -21.58 0.34 5.08
N LEU A 47 -22.65 0.92 4.53
CA LEU A 47 -22.60 2.08 3.65
C LEU A 47 -23.57 3.13 4.19
N GLY A 48 -23.09 4.32 4.51
CA GLY A 48 -23.94 5.35 5.09
C GLY A 48 -23.28 6.72 5.14
N LYS A 49 -24.06 7.76 4.82
CA LYS A 49 -23.63 9.17 4.86
C LYS A 49 -22.33 9.45 4.07
N GLY A 50 -22.12 8.75 2.97
CA GLY A 50 -20.92 8.86 2.15
C GLY A 50 -19.73 8.04 2.62
N LEU A 51 -19.82 7.35 3.76
CA LEU A 51 -18.76 6.48 4.28
C LEU A 51 -19.05 5.02 3.95
N ALA A 52 -18.00 4.21 3.77
CA ALA A 52 -18.12 2.77 3.61
C ALA A 52 -17.15 2.03 4.54
N LEU A 53 -17.66 1.07 5.31
CA LEU A 53 -16.87 0.23 6.20
C LEU A 53 -16.72 -1.17 5.60
N PHE A 54 -15.47 -1.61 5.52
CA PHE A 54 -15.07 -2.92 5.05
C PHE A 54 -14.37 -3.68 6.17
N ARG A 55 -14.48 -5.01 6.12
CA ARG A 55 -13.90 -5.88 7.14
C ARG A 55 -13.31 -7.15 6.53
N SER A 56 -12.17 -7.57 7.06
CA SER A 56 -11.71 -8.95 7.00
C SER A 56 -11.69 -9.56 8.40
N LYS A 57 -11.18 -10.78 8.55
CA LYS A 57 -10.99 -11.38 9.87
C LYS A 57 -10.06 -10.55 10.78
N TYR A 58 -9.08 -9.86 10.22
CA TYR A 58 -7.99 -9.23 10.97
C TYR A 58 -7.91 -7.72 10.85
N VAL A 59 -8.51 -7.11 9.82
CA VAL A 59 -8.47 -5.65 9.63
C VAL A 59 -9.83 -5.08 9.28
N LEU A 60 -10.03 -3.82 9.65
CA LEU A 60 -11.14 -2.96 9.25
C LEU A 60 -10.59 -1.89 8.31
N ALA A 61 -11.35 -1.54 7.27
CA ALA A 61 -11.03 -0.44 6.38
C ALA A 61 -12.22 0.53 6.27
N LEU A 62 -12.02 1.80 6.63
CA LEU A 62 -13.03 2.85 6.55
C LEU A 62 -12.72 3.77 5.37
N VAL A 63 -13.57 3.74 4.35
CA VAL A 63 -13.47 4.63 3.18
C VAL A 63 -14.18 5.94 3.48
N ILE A 64 -13.42 7.04 3.42
CA ILE A 64 -13.87 8.41 3.63
C ILE A 64 -13.64 9.19 2.33
N PRO A 65 -14.61 9.19 1.39
CA PRO A 65 -14.51 9.98 0.18
C PRO A 65 -14.80 11.45 0.49
N SER A 66 -13.94 12.33 -0.01
CA SER A 66 -14.10 13.78 -0.04
C SER A 66 -14.18 14.27 -1.49
N ALA A 67 -14.59 15.52 -1.70
CA ALA A 67 -14.65 16.12 -3.04
C ALA A 67 -13.27 16.28 -3.69
N ARG A 68 -12.18 16.24 -2.91
CA ARG A 68 -10.81 16.49 -3.39
C ARG A 68 -9.83 15.34 -3.17
N TYR A 69 -10.15 14.42 -2.28
CA TYR A 69 -9.29 13.30 -1.90
C TYR A 69 -10.15 12.14 -1.42
N ILE A 70 -9.59 10.94 -1.41
CA ILE A 70 -10.17 9.78 -0.74
C ILE A 70 -9.19 9.30 0.29
N THR A 71 -9.68 9.12 1.50
CA THR A 71 -8.93 8.51 2.59
C THR A 71 -9.48 7.11 2.86
N VAL A 72 -8.59 6.16 3.14
CA VAL A 72 -8.93 4.84 3.63
C VAL A 72 -8.15 4.59 4.91
N ASP A 73 -8.85 4.64 6.05
CA ASP A 73 -8.26 4.29 7.34
C ASP A 73 -8.26 2.76 7.47
N ILE A 74 -7.12 2.19 7.81
CA ILE A 74 -6.93 0.75 7.94
C ILE A 74 -6.45 0.46 9.36
N ILE A 75 -7.26 -0.30 10.10
CA ILE A 75 -7.08 -0.52 11.53
C ILE A 75 -7.16 -2.02 11.81
N SER A 76 -6.41 -2.50 12.79
CA SER A 76 -6.56 -3.87 13.27
C SER A 76 -7.99 -4.13 13.79
N SER A 77 -8.53 -5.33 13.52
CA SER A 77 -9.83 -5.75 14.03
C SER A 77 -9.86 -5.91 15.55
N SER A 78 -8.70 -5.93 16.23
CA SER A 78 -8.62 -5.84 17.69
C SER A 78 -8.91 -4.43 18.21
N GLY A 79 -8.87 -3.41 17.35
CA GLY A 79 -8.96 -2.00 17.71
C GLY A 79 -7.64 -1.38 18.18
N ASP A 80 -6.52 -2.10 18.01
CA ASP A 80 -5.19 -1.52 18.19
C ASP A 80 -4.95 -0.40 17.16
N LEU A 81 -4.38 0.72 17.63
CA LEU A 81 -4.09 1.90 16.83
C LEU A 81 -2.60 2.08 16.58
N SER A 82 -1.74 1.31 17.26
CA SER A 82 -0.28 1.40 17.11
C SER A 82 0.19 1.04 15.70
N ASP A 83 -0.57 0.18 15.00
CA ASP A 83 -0.32 -0.25 13.62
C ASP A 83 -1.29 0.35 12.60
N ALA A 84 -2.17 1.27 13.02
CA ALA A 84 -3.16 1.87 12.15
C ALA A 84 -2.51 2.73 11.06
N LEU A 85 -3.01 2.58 9.83
CA LEU A 85 -2.50 3.28 8.65
C LEU A 85 -3.62 4.09 7.99
N GLU A 86 -3.25 5.22 7.43
CA GLU A 86 -4.08 6.00 6.53
C GLU A 86 -3.53 5.87 5.11
N LEU A 87 -4.37 5.45 4.16
CA LEU A 87 -4.06 5.54 2.73
C LEU A 87 -4.82 6.73 2.13
N MET A 88 -4.08 7.68 1.55
CA MET A 88 -4.63 8.89 0.96
C MET A 88 -4.45 8.88 -0.56
N VAL A 89 -5.49 9.30 -1.27
CA VAL A 89 -5.49 9.44 -2.74
C VAL A 89 -5.95 10.84 -3.10
N TYR A 90 -5.11 11.63 -3.77
CA TYR A 90 -5.43 13.03 -4.08
C TYR A 90 -4.69 13.57 -5.31
N HIS A 91 -5.12 14.73 -5.80
CA HIS A 91 -4.39 15.52 -6.79
C HIS A 91 -3.62 16.65 -6.08
N ASP A 92 -2.31 16.54 -6.05
CA ASP A 92 -1.43 17.60 -5.60
C ASP A 92 -1.30 18.66 -6.71
N ARG A 93 -1.82 19.86 -6.44
CA ARG A 93 -1.81 20.97 -7.41
C ARG A 93 -0.45 21.67 -7.53
N THR A 94 0.41 21.54 -6.53
CA THR A 94 1.74 22.15 -6.51
C THR A 94 2.70 21.32 -7.34
N LEU A 95 2.68 20.00 -7.16
CA LEU A 95 3.44 19.05 -7.95
C LEU A 95 2.79 18.76 -9.32
N ASN A 96 1.52 19.15 -9.49
CA ASN A 96 0.67 18.75 -10.60
C ASN A 96 0.70 17.23 -10.82
N ALA A 97 0.44 16.47 -9.75
CA ALA A 97 0.57 15.03 -9.73
C ALA A 97 -0.56 14.37 -8.93
N TYR A 98 -0.99 13.18 -9.37
CA TYR A 98 -1.82 12.29 -8.57
C TYR A 98 -0.93 11.54 -7.58
N VAL A 99 -1.29 11.60 -6.31
CA VAL A 99 -0.53 11.00 -5.22
C VAL A 99 -1.35 9.90 -4.56
N VAL A 100 -0.70 8.76 -4.30
CA VAL A 100 -1.20 7.70 -3.41
C VAL A 100 -0.14 7.50 -2.34
N GLU A 101 -0.47 7.80 -1.10
CA GLU A 101 0.46 7.69 0.02
C GLU A 101 -0.13 6.85 1.15
N ILE A 102 0.75 6.16 1.88
CA ILE A 102 0.42 5.38 3.07
C ILE A 102 1.20 6.00 4.21
N VAL A 103 0.50 6.47 5.23
CA VAL A 103 1.07 7.12 6.40
C VAL A 103 0.56 6.47 7.68
N PRO A 104 1.28 6.55 8.81
CA PRO A 104 0.74 6.14 10.10
C PRO A 104 -0.47 7.02 10.45
N ALA A 105 -1.55 6.42 10.95
CA ALA A 105 -2.72 7.17 11.41
C ALA A 105 -2.47 7.85 12.79
N ASN A 106 -1.39 7.46 13.48
CA ASN A 106 -0.98 8.05 14.75
C ASN A 106 0.55 8.20 14.80
N GLU A 107 1.04 9.45 14.88
CA GLU A 107 2.49 9.72 14.98
C GLU A 107 3.07 9.43 16.38
N LEU A 108 2.24 9.34 17.42
CA LEU A 108 2.71 9.21 18.82
C LEU A 108 2.93 7.76 19.27
N GLU A 109 2.23 6.80 18.67
CA GLU A 109 2.27 5.38 19.06
C GLU A 109 2.88 4.47 17.98
N PHE A 110 3.23 5.02 16.82
CA PHE A 110 3.85 4.23 15.76
C PHE A 110 5.34 4.01 16.08
N GLU A 111 5.68 2.84 16.61
CA GLU A 111 7.06 2.47 16.97
C GLU A 111 7.92 2.06 15.75
N GLY A 112 7.32 1.98 14.55
CA GLY A 112 8.02 1.65 13.31
C GLY A 112 8.49 2.87 12.52
N ASN A 113 9.41 2.67 11.59
CA ASN A 113 9.54 3.58 10.45
C ASN A 113 8.69 3.01 9.30
N ILE A 114 7.98 3.86 8.55
CA ILE A 114 7.37 3.46 7.27
C ILE A 114 8.37 3.80 6.16
N GLY A 115 8.84 2.78 5.45
CA GLY A 115 9.75 2.92 4.30
C GLY A 115 9.04 3.04 2.96
N ILE A 116 7.72 3.15 2.98
CA ILE A 116 6.88 3.10 1.78
C ILE A 116 6.99 4.43 1.04
N GLU A 117 7.63 4.39 -0.12
CA GLU A 117 7.66 5.53 -1.02
C GLU A 117 6.26 5.78 -1.60
N PRO A 118 5.76 7.03 -1.61
CA PRO A 118 4.46 7.33 -2.19
C PRO A 118 4.45 7.09 -3.70
N VAL A 119 3.28 6.76 -4.23
CA VAL A 119 3.03 6.75 -5.66
C VAL A 119 2.83 8.20 -6.11
N ILE A 120 3.65 8.68 -7.03
CA ILE A 120 3.55 10.01 -7.61
C ILE A 120 3.41 9.85 -9.12
N ILE A 121 2.26 10.22 -9.68
CA ILE A 121 1.95 10.12 -11.11
C ILE A 121 1.73 11.53 -11.66
N ASP A 122 2.50 11.92 -12.66
CA ASP A 122 2.34 13.22 -13.31
C ASP A 122 0.95 13.36 -13.95
N ALA A 123 0.26 14.47 -13.67
CA ALA A 123 -1.15 14.62 -14.04
C ALA A 123 -1.39 14.87 -15.54
N GLU A 124 -0.34 15.21 -16.31
CA GLU A 124 -0.43 15.46 -17.75
C GLU A 124 -0.03 14.23 -18.56
N SER A 125 1.13 13.66 -18.26
CA SER A 125 1.73 12.53 -18.97
C SER A 125 1.24 11.17 -18.48
N PHE A 126 0.73 11.09 -17.24
CA PHE A 126 0.42 9.83 -16.56
C PHE A 126 1.63 8.91 -16.41
N GLU A 127 2.83 9.50 -16.34
CA GLU A 127 4.06 8.76 -16.03
C GLU A 127 4.28 8.71 -14.53
N LEU A 128 4.74 7.55 -14.04
CA LEU A 128 5.15 7.39 -12.66
C LEU A 128 6.48 8.13 -12.43
N LYS A 129 6.50 9.07 -11.48
CA LYS A 129 7.66 9.91 -11.12
C LYS A 129 8.37 9.46 -9.84
N SER A 130 7.80 8.48 -9.13
CA SER A 130 8.41 7.83 -7.96
C SER A 130 8.70 6.35 -8.24
N THR A 131 9.39 5.67 -7.31
CA THR A 131 9.71 4.24 -7.39
C THR A 131 9.09 3.46 -6.22
N PRO A 132 7.75 3.43 -6.09
CA PRO A 132 7.08 2.72 -5.00
C PRO A 132 7.22 1.22 -5.20
N VAL A 133 7.73 0.52 -4.18
CA VAL A 133 7.84 -0.94 -4.18
C VAL A 133 6.58 -1.52 -3.55
N LEU A 134 5.58 -1.78 -4.41
CA LEU A 134 4.28 -2.30 -4.02
C LEU A 134 4.08 -3.73 -4.54
N GLY A 135 3.16 -4.44 -3.90
CA GLY A 135 2.83 -5.82 -4.19
C GLY A 135 1.79 -6.34 -3.21
N HIS A 136 1.69 -7.66 -3.10
CA HIS A 136 0.76 -8.33 -2.18
C HIS A 136 1.49 -9.30 -1.25
N PHE A 137 0.88 -9.61 -0.10
CA PHE A 137 1.49 -10.50 0.88
C PHE A 137 1.03 -11.94 0.71
N GLU A 138 1.97 -12.87 0.86
CA GLU A 138 1.74 -14.32 0.89
C GLU A 138 2.48 -14.95 2.07
N LYS A 139 2.01 -16.13 2.47
CA LYS A 139 2.74 -16.99 3.42
C LYS A 139 3.62 -17.95 2.61
N ASP A 140 4.93 -17.87 2.80
CA ASP A 140 5.90 -18.81 2.22
C ASP A 140 6.50 -19.66 3.35
N LYS A 141 5.97 -20.89 3.49
CA LYS A 141 6.23 -21.78 4.65
C LYS A 141 5.87 -21.09 5.97
N ASP A 142 6.85 -20.67 6.75
CA ASP A 142 6.70 -20.02 8.05
C ASP A 142 6.87 -18.50 7.97
N ASP A 143 7.36 -17.98 6.83
CA ASP A 143 7.63 -16.57 6.63
C ASP A 143 6.46 -15.86 5.94
N ILE A 144 6.33 -14.56 6.19
CA ILE A 144 5.44 -13.67 5.44
C ILE A 144 6.28 -12.89 4.44
N VAL A 145 5.89 -12.95 3.17
CA VAL A 145 6.62 -12.33 2.07
C VAL A 145 5.75 -11.33 1.31
N LEU A 146 6.31 -10.14 1.05
CA LEU A 146 5.83 -9.21 0.05
C LEU A 146 6.23 -9.72 -1.33
N VAL A 147 5.25 -10.13 -2.12
CA VAL A 147 5.44 -10.62 -3.48
C VAL A 147 5.37 -9.44 -4.44
N ILE A 148 6.47 -9.17 -5.16
CA ILE A 148 6.57 -8.08 -6.13
C ILE A 148 6.81 -8.59 -7.55
N SER A 149 6.38 -7.80 -8.54
CA SER A 149 6.61 -8.09 -9.95
C SER A 149 8.07 -7.87 -10.36
N GLY A 150 8.53 -8.53 -11.42
CA GLY A 150 9.83 -8.25 -12.03
C GLY A 150 10.02 -6.78 -12.41
N LYS A 151 8.98 -6.12 -12.96
CA LYS A 151 9.01 -4.69 -13.28
C LYS A 151 9.22 -3.82 -12.03
N THR A 152 8.55 -4.15 -10.93
CA THR A 152 8.73 -3.44 -9.64
C THR A 152 10.15 -3.62 -9.13
N TYR A 153 10.70 -4.84 -9.23
CA TYR A 153 12.08 -5.13 -8.85
C TYR A 153 13.10 -4.36 -9.69
N ASP A 154 12.91 -4.33 -11.02
CA ASP A 154 13.84 -3.63 -11.92
C ASP A 154 13.86 -2.13 -11.62
N ALA A 155 12.70 -1.51 -11.40
CA ALA A 155 12.61 -0.10 -11.02
C ALA A 155 13.29 0.16 -9.65
N TRP A 156 13.06 -0.71 -8.67
CA TRP A 156 13.71 -0.63 -7.35
C TRP A 156 15.23 -0.80 -7.43
N LYS A 157 15.69 -1.65 -8.35
CA LYS A 157 17.11 -1.83 -8.64
C LYS A 157 17.71 -0.57 -9.27
N GLU A 158 17.05 0.00 -10.26
CA GLU A 158 17.48 1.23 -10.93
C GLU A 158 17.51 2.44 -10.00
N SER A 159 16.64 2.49 -8.98
CA SER A 159 16.65 3.55 -7.98
C SER A 159 17.84 3.48 -7.00
N GLY A 160 18.63 2.40 -7.04
CA GLY A 160 19.78 2.20 -6.15
C GLY A 160 19.43 1.90 -4.69
N LYS A 161 18.18 1.49 -4.40
CA LYS A 161 17.66 1.29 -3.03
C LYS A 161 17.48 -0.18 -2.64
N LEU A 162 18.12 -1.13 -3.33
CA LEU A 162 17.95 -2.58 -3.07
C LEU A 162 18.33 -3.05 -1.66
N GLU A 163 19.13 -2.25 -0.94
CA GLU A 163 19.55 -2.53 0.43
C GLU A 163 18.58 -1.96 1.47
N VAL A 164 17.58 -1.17 1.05
CA VAL A 164 16.62 -0.49 1.93
C VAL A 164 15.29 -1.23 1.90
N CYS A 165 14.77 -1.62 3.07
CA CYS A 165 13.48 -2.27 3.19
C CYS A 165 12.36 -1.36 2.68
N PRO A 166 11.57 -1.77 1.67
CA PRO A 166 10.48 -0.94 1.14
C PRO A 166 9.27 -0.82 2.08
N ILE A 167 9.23 -1.64 3.14
CA ILE A 167 8.13 -1.66 4.11
C ILE A 167 8.47 -0.75 5.29
N CYS A 168 9.63 -0.95 5.91
CA CYS A 168 9.99 -0.24 7.15
C CYS A 168 11.16 0.74 7.02
N GLY A 169 11.80 0.84 5.86
CA GLY A 169 12.89 1.79 5.61
C GLY A 169 14.22 1.42 6.26
N ALA A 170 14.30 0.30 6.98
CA ALA A 170 15.55 -0.19 7.54
C ALA A 170 16.56 -0.49 6.43
N GLU A 171 17.80 -0.09 6.66
CA GLU A 171 18.95 -0.48 5.83
C GLU A 171 19.33 -1.94 6.11
N GLU A 172 20.17 -2.54 5.25
CA GLU A 172 20.71 -3.91 5.39
C GLU A 172 19.73 -5.06 5.08
N LEU A 173 18.99 -4.95 3.97
CA LEU A 173 18.28 -6.12 3.42
C LEU A 173 19.24 -7.25 3.04
N VAL A 174 18.98 -8.45 3.56
CA VAL A 174 19.82 -9.62 3.25
C VAL A 174 19.20 -10.42 2.11
N TRP A 175 19.88 -10.44 0.96
CA TRP A 175 19.44 -11.18 -0.22
C TRP A 175 19.84 -12.66 -0.17
N GLN A 176 18.86 -13.55 -0.32
CA GLN A 176 19.04 -14.98 -0.49
C GLN A 176 18.28 -15.44 -1.75
N LYS A 177 19.02 -15.63 -2.85
CA LYS A 177 18.46 -15.94 -4.18
C LYS A 177 17.48 -14.84 -4.65
N ASP A 178 16.21 -15.18 -4.84
CA ASP A 178 15.16 -14.27 -5.32
C ASP A 178 14.32 -13.65 -4.17
N ILE A 179 14.77 -13.80 -2.92
CA ILE A 179 14.10 -13.25 -1.72
C ILE A 179 15.08 -12.37 -0.94
N ALA A 180 14.67 -11.15 -0.59
CA ALA A 180 15.36 -10.28 0.36
C ALA A 180 14.67 -10.36 1.72
N TYR A 181 15.42 -10.42 2.81
CA TYR A 181 14.87 -10.50 4.17
C TYR A 181 15.22 -9.27 4.98
N CYS A 182 14.24 -8.71 5.68
CA CYS A 182 14.44 -7.60 6.61
C CYS A 182 14.41 -8.09 8.05
N ASN A 183 15.52 -7.92 8.77
CA ASN A 183 15.60 -8.27 10.19
C ASN A 183 14.84 -7.30 11.11
N SER A 184 14.48 -6.10 10.61
CA SER A 184 13.78 -5.09 11.40
C SER A 184 12.28 -5.35 11.47
N CYS A 185 11.61 -5.53 10.31
CA CYS A 185 10.17 -5.79 10.27
C CYS A 185 9.80 -7.28 10.14
N GLY A 186 10.79 -8.17 9.92
CA GLY A 186 10.57 -9.61 9.79
C GLY A 186 9.98 -10.06 8.46
N PHE A 187 9.67 -9.15 7.53
CA PHE A 187 9.15 -9.50 6.21
C PHE A 187 10.25 -9.93 5.24
N GLY A 188 9.92 -10.93 4.42
CA GLY A 188 10.66 -11.20 3.18
C GLY A 188 10.07 -10.41 2.00
N ILE A 189 10.87 -10.17 0.97
CA ILE A 189 10.47 -9.55 -0.30
C ILE A 189 10.84 -10.52 -1.41
N LYS A 190 9.84 -11.11 -2.07
CA LYS A 190 10.00 -12.16 -3.08
C LYS A 190 9.71 -11.62 -4.47
N VAL A 191 10.65 -11.81 -5.39
CA VAL A 191 10.52 -11.36 -6.77
C VAL A 191 9.94 -12.46 -7.65
N VAL A 192 8.81 -12.18 -8.31
CA VAL A 192 8.23 -13.08 -9.31
C VAL A 192 8.63 -12.59 -10.71
N LYS A 193 9.62 -13.28 -11.29
CA LYS A 193 10.02 -13.10 -12.69
C LYS A 193 9.00 -13.84 -13.56
N LYS A 194 8.15 -13.09 -14.26
CA LYS A 194 7.32 -13.61 -15.36
C LYS A 194 8.07 -13.48 -16.66
#